data_AF-A0A9W4KDF2-F1
#
_entry.id   AF-A0A9W4KDF2-F1
#
_cell.length_a   1.000
_cell.length_b   1.000
_cell.length_c   1.000
_cell.angle_alpha   90.00
_cell.angle_beta   90.00
_cell.angle_gamma   90.00
#
_symmetry.space_group_name_H-M   'P 1'
#
loop_
_entity.id
_entity.type
_entity.pdbx_description
1 polymer ?
#
loop_
_entity_poly.entity_id
_entity_poly.type
_entity_poly.pdbx_seq_one_letter_code
_entity_poly.pdbx_strand_id
1 'polypeptide(L)'
;MAAMLMRVFTAFGPPKVEKKNDAIRFGILGAAQIAPLALITPALSHPDVIVQAVAARDYARASAFARKHNIPDVRTSYDEILEDPKIDAVLVPLPNSLHFEWAVRAIRAGKHVLLEKPSTSNATEAEILFNLPELSQPNAPVLLEAFHNRFHPVVHKFRSFITPADVVHVHTDSMVPWLMLDKDNIGFNYKLAGGSIMMLGTYNFGVIRLIFDDNPWTKFRFPNGGIAEASTTMRGPILWKPSEARVTHKEVAVDDKSLPETQEKLRTRIVTLHGFIHAVIWHRIDVKDTFVVRNKGDRMPIKTWTESKSYKAYSYKEAGGEFANLPGEDWWMSYRYQLEEFVNRVKGRSTQFWVEGKDSWDQMRMIDMAYEKSGLGLRPTSAFR
;
A
#
# COMPACT_ATOMS: atom_id res chain seq x y z
N MET A 1 -12.53 10.26 22.03
CA MET A 1 -11.83 9.02 22.41
C MET A 1 -12.70 7.78 22.19
N ALA A 2 -13.96 7.76 22.66
CA ALA A 2 -14.89 6.63 22.47
C ALA A 2 -15.10 6.20 21.00
N ALA A 3 -15.36 7.15 20.09
CA ALA A 3 -15.53 6.83 18.66
C ALA A 3 -14.28 6.17 18.02
N MET A 4 -13.08 6.58 18.44
CA MET A 4 -11.83 5.96 17.98
C MET A 4 -11.71 4.52 18.50
N LEU A 5 -12.00 4.29 19.78
CA LEU A 5 -11.95 2.95 20.37
C LEU A 5 -12.95 2.00 19.71
N MET A 6 -14.18 2.47 19.48
CA MET A 6 -15.21 1.69 18.78
C MET A 6 -14.78 1.34 17.36
N ARG A 7 -14.33 2.34 16.57
CA ARG A 7 -13.84 2.09 15.20
C ARG A 7 -12.72 1.04 15.18
N VAL A 8 -11.72 1.18 16.06
CA VAL A 8 -10.59 0.24 16.12
C VAL A 8 -11.08 -1.15 16.53
N PHE A 9 -11.92 -1.24 17.56
CA PHE A 9 -12.50 -2.51 17.98
C PHE A 9 -13.25 -3.21 16.84
N THR A 10 -14.11 -2.47 16.12
CA THR A 10 -14.86 -3.00 14.97
C THR A 10 -13.95 -3.34 13.79
N ALA A 11 -12.86 -2.60 13.55
CA ALA A 11 -11.92 -2.91 12.47
C ALA A 11 -11.24 -4.29 12.64
N PHE A 12 -10.90 -4.65 13.88
CA PHE A 12 -10.27 -5.93 14.21
C PHE A 12 -11.27 -7.06 14.52
N GLY A 13 -12.52 -6.71 14.83
CA GLY A 13 -13.64 -7.63 15.01
C GLY A 13 -14.88 -7.19 14.22
N PRO A 14 -14.81 -7.20 12.87
CA PRO A 14 -15.88 -6.65 12.05
C PRO A 14 -17.14 -7.54 12.08
N PRO A 15 -18.32 -6.96 11.76
CA PRO A 15 -19.55 -7.74 11.67
C PRO A 15 -19.40 -8.84 10.62
N LYS A 16 -19.94 -10.02 10.94
CA LYS A 16 -20.02 -11.14 10.01
C LYS A 16 -21.26 -10.99 9.14
N VAL A 17 -21.10 -11.11 7.83
CA VAL A 17 -22.20 -11.04 6.87
C VAL A 17 -22.46 -12.41 6.24
N GLU A 18 -23.70 -12.65 5.83
CA GLU A 18 -24.05 -13.81 5.02
C GLU A 18 -23.29 -13.79 3.68
N LYS A 19 -22.85 -14.97 3.25
CA LYS A 19 -22.08 -15.15 2.00
C LYS A 19 -23.03 -15.42 0.86
N LYS A 20 -22.80 -14.75 -0.27
CA LYS A 20 -23.55 -15.02 -1.50
C LYS A 20 -23.13 -16.37 -2.10
N ASN A 21 -24.03 -16.98 -2.85
CA ASN A 21 -23.79 -18.27 -3.50
C ASN A 21 -22.65 -18.23 -4.53
N ASP A 22 -22.46 -17.07 -5.18
CA ASP A 22 -21.40 -16.79 -6.16
C ASP A 22 -20.19 -16.07 -5.52
N ALA A 23 -19.99 -16.20 -4.21
CA ALA A 23 -18.83 -15.63 -3.54
C ALA A 23 -17.54 -16.29 -4.01
N ILE A 24 -16.50 -15.48 -4.18
CA ILE A 24 -15.15 -15.89 -4.57
C ILE A 24 -14.53 -16.67 -3.42
N ARG A 25 -14.10 -17.91 -3.70
CA ARG A 25 -13.47 -18.81 -2.74
C ARG A 25 -11.96 -18.67 -2.83
N PHE A 26 -11.35 -18.29 -1.71
CA PHE A 26 -9.92 -18.10 -1.59
C PHE A 26 -9.22 -19.31 -0.97
N GLY A 27 -8.09 -19.68 -1.57
CA GLY A 27 -7.04 -20.46 -0.94
C GLY A 27 -5.94 -19.55 -0.36
N ILE A 28 -5.34 -19.93 0.76
CA ILE A 28 -4.19 -19.22 1.34
C ILE A 28 -2.94 -20.09 1.19
N LEU A 29 -1.94 -19.56 0.48
CA LEU A 29 -0.64 -20.22 0.32
C LEU A 29 0.27 -19.86 1.51
N GLY A 30 0.08 -20.53 2.63
CA GLY A 30 0.92 -20.39 3.83
C GLY A 30 0.15 -19.90 5.05
N ALA A 31 0.37 -20.55 6.20
CA ALA A 31 -0.07 -20.09 7.51
C ALA A 31 0.73 -18.86 7.98
N ALA A 32 0.62 -17.75 7.25
CA ALA A 32 1.37 -16.52 7.47
C ALA A 32 0.72 -15.61 8.52
N GLN A 33 1.53 -14.88 9.28
CA GLN A 33 1.05 -13.96 10.32
C GLN A 33 0.20 -12.80 9.76
N ILE A 34 0.40 -12.44 8.49
CA ILE A 34 -0.32 -11.34 7.83
C ILE A 34 -1.69 -11.76 7.29
N ALA A 35 -1.89 -13.05 6.98
CA ALA A 35 -3.12 -13.55 6.37
C ALA A 35 -4.41 -13.18 7.13
N PRO A 36 -4.43 -13.14 8.49
CA PRO A 36 -5.57 -12.62 9.22
C PRO A 36 -5.97 -11.19 8.83
N LEU A 37 -5.00 -10.26 8.77
CA LEU A 37 -5.26 -8.87 8.42
C LEU A 37 -5.53 -8.69 6.92
N ALA A 38 -4.78 -9.41 6.08
CA ALA A 38 -4.82 -9.26 4.63
C ALA A 38 -6.09 -9.82 3.99
N LEU A 39 -6.67 -10.90 4.54
CA LEU A 39 -7.81 -11.57 3.92
C LEU A 39 -8.86 -12.06 4.92
N ILE A 40 -8.49 -12.77 5.99
CA ILE A 40 -9.47 -13.48 6.82
C ILE A 40 -10.42 -12.51 7.54
N THR A 41 -9.88 -11.50 8.21
CA THR A 41 -10.67 -10.49 8.91
C THR A 41 -11.50 -9.63 7.94
N PRO A 42 -10.93 -9.07 6.85
CA PRO A 42 -11.72 -8.39 5.81
C PRO A 42 -12.83 -9.24 5.21
N ALA A 43 -12.57 -10.54 4.99
CA ALA A 43 -13.55 -11.45 4.42
C ALA A 43 -14.77 -11.58 5.33
N LEU A 44 -14.67 -11.47 6.66
CA LEU A 44 -15.84 -11.59 7.56
C LEU A 44 -16.98 -10.65 7.19
N SER A 45 -16.68 -9.40 6.83
CA SER A 45 -17.67 -8.38 6.45
C SER A 45 -17.86 -8.21 4.94
N HIS A 46 -17.24 -9.06 4.13
CA HIS A 46 -17.39 -9.01 2.66
C HIS A 46 -18.32 -10.14 2.18
N PRO A 47 -19.50 -9.84 1.59
CA PRO A 47 -20.48 -10.88 1.24
C PRO A 47 -20.06 -11.75 0.05
N ASP A 48 -19.19 -11.22 -0.81
CA ASP A 48 -18.67 -11.87 -2.02
C ASP A 48 -17.36 -12.65 -1.78
N VAL A 49 -16.91 -12.86 -0.53
CA VAL A 49 -15.61 -13.53 -0.24
C VAL A 49 -15.76 -14.63 0.82
N ILE A 50 -15.21 -15.81 0.51
CA ILE A 50 -15.08 -16.96 1.40
C ILE A 50 -13.61 -17.36 1.48
N VAL A 51 -13.07 -17.55 2.68
CA VAL A 51 -11.76 -18.20 2.88
C VAL A 51 -12.00 -19.70 3.02
N GLN A 52 -11.65 -20.45 1.99
CA GLN A 52 -12.02 -21.86 1.86
C GLN A 52 -10.92 -22.81 2.36
N ALA A 53 -9.68 -22.56 1.94
CA ALA A 53 -8.58 -23.51 2.17
C ALA A 53 -7.28 -22.81 2.60
N VAL A 54 -6.44 -23.53 3.33
CA VAL A 54 -5.07 -23.13 3.63
C VAL A 54 -4.11 -24.31 3.48
N ALA A 55 -2.93 -24.04 2.96
CA ALA A 55 -1.80 -24.96 2.94
C ALA A 55 -0.58 -24.31 3.60
N ALA A 56 0.34 -25.10 4.10
CA ALA A 56 1.67 -24.64 4.48
C ALA A 56 2.66 -25.81 4.40
N ARG A 57 3.95 -25.50 4.26
CA ARG A 57 5.04 -26.51 4.30
C ARG A 57 4.96 -27.46 5.50
N ASP A 58 4.49 -26.95 6.64
CA ASP A 58 4.21 -27.73 7.84
C ASP A 58 2.69 -27.90 7.97
N TYR A 59 2.23 -29.14 7.77
CA TYR A 59 0.81 -29.49 7.84
C TYR A 59 0.21 -29.29 9.23
N ALA A 60 0.97 -29.56 10.31
CA ALA A 60 0.49 -29.36 11.67
C ALA A 60 0.27 -27.87 11.95
N ARG A 61 1.17 -27.02 11.45
CA ARG A 61 1.02 -25.56 11.49
C ARG A 61 -0.17 -25.08 10.68
N ALA A 62 -0.39 -25.61 9.47
CA ALA A 62 -1.56 -25.29 8.65
C ALA A 62 -2.87 -25.69 9.37
N SER A 63 -2.89 -26.88 9.97
CA SER A 63 -4.04 -27.39 10.72
C SER A 63 -4.37 -26.54 11.96
N ALA A 64 -3.34 -26.13 12.72
CA ALA A 64 -3.53 -25.24 13.85
C ALA A 64 -4.03 -23.86 13.42
N PHE A 65 -3.50 -23.33 12.32
CA PHE A 65 -3.91 -22.05 11.74
C PHE A 65 -5.37 -22.10 11.27
N ALA A 66 -5.77 -23.16 10.55
CA ALA A 66 -7.14 -23.35 10.08
C ALA A 66 -8.13 -23.42 11.24
N ARG A 67 -7.83 -24.20 12.30
CA ARG A 67 -8.67 -24.24 13.51
C ARG A 67 -8.81 -22.88 14.18
N LYS A 68 -7.71 -22.14 14.34
CA LYS A 68 -7.71 -20.81 14.97
C LYS A 68 -8.57 -19.81 14.20
N HIS A 69 -8.57 -19.89 12.88
CA HIS A 69 -9.22 -18.93 12.00
C HIS A 69 -10.52 -19.42 11.36
N ASN A 70 -10.99 -20.62 11.71
CA ASN A 70 -12.18 -21.27 11.16
C ASN A 70 -12.14 -21.44 9.64
N ILE A 71 -10.98 -21.86 9.10
CA ILE A 71 -10.82 -22.19 7.68
C ILE A 71 -11.27 -23.64 7.48
N PRO A 72 -12.23 -23.92 6.58
CA PRO A 72 -12.80 -25.27 6.42
C PRO A 72 -11.77 -26.34 6.03
N ASP A 73 -10.93 -26.06 5.05
CA ASP A 73 -10.07 -27.06 4.44
C ASP A 73 -8.59 -26.81 4.72
N VAL A 74 -7.87 -27.89 5.03
CA VAL A 74 -6.40 -27.90 5.13
C VAL A 74 -5.87 -28.78 4.00
N ARG A 75 -5.03 -28.20 3.14
CA ARG A 75 -4.38 -28.92 2.03
C ARG A 75 -2.95 -29.28 2.41
N THR A 76 -2.43 -30.37 1.84
CA THR A 76 -1.08 -30.86 2.15
C THR A 76 0.00 -30.14 1.34
N SER A 77 -0.36 -29.60 0.18
CA SER A 77 0.52 -28.83 -0.70
C SER A 77 -0.16 -27.57 -1.21
N TYR A 78 0.65 -26.64 -1.74
CA TYR A 78 0.11 -25.48 -2.45
C TYR A 78 -0.53 -25.89 -3.79
N ASP A 79 0.02 -26.89 -4.47
CA ASP A 79 -0.53 -27.38 -5.74
C ASP A 79 -1.96 -27.93 -5.57
N GLU A 80 -2.27 -28.62 -4.45
CA GLU A 80 -3.64 -29.05 -4.13
C GLU A 80 -4.64 -27.88 -4.06
N ILE A 81 -4.21 -26.67 -3.68
CA ILE A 81 -5.05 -25.47 -3.72
C ILE A 81 -5.23 -24.99 -5.16
N LEU A 82 -4.16 -25.02 -5.96
CA LEU A 82 -4.18 -24.55 -7.35
C LEU A 82 -4.96 -25.48 -8.27
N GLU A 83 -4.97 -26.78 -7.98
CA GLU A 83 -5.69 -27.78 -8.76
C GLU A 83 -7.19 -27.88 -8.38
N ASP A 84 -7.59 -27.33 -7.23
CA ASP A 84 -8.98 -27.40 -6.77
C ASP A 84 -9.89 -26.49 -7.62
N PRO A 85 -10.86 -27.05 -8.39
CA PRO A 85 -11.76 -26.26 -9.21
C PRO A 85 -12.75 -25.43 -8.38
N LYS A 86 -12.85 -25.66 -7.07
CA LYS A 86 -13.69 -24.87 -6.14
C LYS A 86 -12.98 -23.64 -5.58
N ILE A 87 -11.70 -23.45 -5.88
CA ILE A 87 -10.93 -22.27 -5.48
C ILE A 87 -10.82 -21.34 -6.68
N ASP A 88 -11.30 -20.10 -6.53
CA ASP A 88 -11.31 -19.08 -7.59
C ASP A 88 -10.06 -18.19 -7.52
N ALA A 89 -9.60 -17.91 -6.30
CA ALA A 89 -8.52 -16.97 -6.03
C ALA A 89 -7.55 -17.50 -4.97
N VAL A 90 -6.34 -16.97 -4.95
CA VAL A 90 -5.35 -17.25 -3.89
C VAL A 90 -4.80 -15.97 -3.29
N LEU A 91 -4.59 -16.00 -1.97
CA LEU A 91 -3.68 -15.08 -1.27
C LEU A 91 -2.30 -15.73 -1.24
N VAL A 92 -1.27 -14.98 -1.63
CA VAL A 92 0.14 -15.42 -1.59
C VAL A 92 0.92 -14.56 -0.58
N PRO A 93 0.91 -14.90 0.72
CA PRO A 93 1.64 -14.20 1.79
C PRO A 93 2.94 -14.95 2.16
N LEU A 94 3.66 -15.45 1.16
CA LEU A 94 4.87 -16.25 1.34
C LEU A 94 6.08 -15.32 1.63
N PRO A 95 7.28 -15.87 1.94
CA PRO A 95 8.49 -15.06 1.84
C PRO A 95 8.64 -14.47 0.43
N ASN A 96 9.15 -13.24 0.33
CA ASN A 96 9.27 -12.49 -0.94
C ASN A 96 9.93 -13.31 -2.06
N SER A 97 10.96 -14.11 -1.73
CA SER A 97 11.65 -14.98 -2.70
C SER A 97 10.79 -16.08 -3.34
N LEU A 98 9.62 -16.37 -2.77
CA LEU A 98 8.69 -17.39 -3.25
C LEU A 98 7.47 -16.77 -3.95
N HIS A 99 7.30 -15.45 -3.90
CA HIS A 99 6.15 -14.77 -4.52
C HIS A 99 6.10 -15.01 -6.02
N PHE A 100 7.21 -14.82 -6.73
CA PHE A 100 7.27 -14.99 -8.18
C PHE A 100 6.82 -16.38 -8.62
N GLU A 101 7.42 -17.44 -8.07
CA GLU A 101 7.07 -18.82 -8.43
C GLU A 101 5.59 -19.13 -8.20
N TRP A 102 5.08 -18.84 -7.01
CA TRP A 102 3.71 -19.23 -6.67
C TRP A 102 2.65 -18.35 -7.31
N ALA A 103 2.94 -17.08 -7.59
CA ALA A 103 2.06 -16.23 -8.38
C ALA A 103 1.98 -16.71 -9.83
N VAL A 104 3.12 -17.02 -10.48
CA VAL A 104 3.14 -17.56 -11.84
C VAL A 104 2.38 -18.89 -11.92
N ARG A 105 2.62 -19.82 -10.98
CA ARG A 105 1.89 -21.11 -10.92
C ARG A 105 0.39 -20.90 -10.77
N ALA A 106 -0.03 -20.00 -9.88
CA ALA A 106 -1.45 -19.72 -9.66
C ALA A 106 -2.14 -19.11 -10.89
N ILE A 107 -1.49 -18.15 -11.56
CA ILE A 107 -2.01 -17.55 -12.81
C ILE A 107 -2.13 -18.61 -13.90
N ARG A 108 -1.11 -19.47 -14.07
CA ARG A 108 -1.14 -20.58 -15.04
C ARG A 108 -2.22 -21.62 -14.73
N ALA A 109 -2.57 -21.80 -13.46
CA ALA A 109 -3.70 -22.62 -13.02
C ALA A 109 -5.07 -21.90 -13.15
N GLY A 110 -5.10 -20.70 -13.73
CA GLY A 110 -6.33 -19.91 -13.93
C GLY A 110 -6.86 -19.24 -12.67
N LYS A 111 -6.08 -19.16 -11.59
CA LYS A 111 -6.51 -18.56 -10.32
C LYS A 111 -6.27 -17.05 -10.32
N HIS A 112 -7.22 -16.30 -9.79
CA HIS A 112 -6.96 -14.90 -9.44
C HIS A 112 -5.95 -14.82 -8.29
N VAL A 113 -5.07 -13.82 -8.29
CA VAL A 113 -3.95 -13.73 -7.35
C VAL A 113 -3.98 -12.39 -6.62
N LEU A 114 -4.17 -12.46 -5.31
CA LEU A 114 -3.87 -11.38 -4.38
C LEU A 114 -2.47 -11.63 -3.80
N LEU A 115 -1.48 -10.91 -4.29
CA LEU A 115 -0.07 -11.13 -3.99
C LEU A 115 0.42 -10.19 -2.91
N GLU A 116 0.95 -10.68 -1.79
CA GLU A 116 1.49 -9.77 -0.77
C GLU A 116 2.64 -8.93 -1.32
N LYS A 117 2.75 -7.72 -0.78
CA LYS A 117 3.83 -6.79 -1.12
C LYS A 117 5.09 -7.10 -0.30
N PRO A 118 6.29 -6.80 -0.82
CA PRO A 118 6.57 -6.44 -2.21
C PRO A 118 6.32 -7.64 -3.13
N SER A 119 5.88 -7.38 -4.36
CA SER A 119 5.37 -8.39 -5.28
C SER A 119 6.40 -9.49 -5.59
N THR A 120 7.68 -9.18 -5.65
CA THR A 120 8.73 -10.16 -5.99
C THR A 120 10.07 -9.79 -5.33
N SER A 121 11.14 -10.55 -5.63
CA SER A 121 12.48 -10.28 -5.09
C SER A 121 13.15 -9.06 -5.73
N ASN A 122 12.85 -8.78 -7.00
CA ASN A 122 13.48 -7.72 -7.78
C ASN A 122 12.59 -7.30 -8.97
N ALA A 123 12.99 -6.21 -9.63
CA ALA A 123 12.24 -5.65 -10.75
C ALA A 123 12.10 -6.61 -11.94
N THR A 124 13.13 -7.41 -12.24
CA THR A 124 13.09 -8.37 -13.35
C THR A 124 11.98 -9.39 -13.16
N GLU A 125 11.87 -9.97 -11.95
CA GLU A 125 10.76 -10.88 -11.62
C GLU A 125 9.39 -10.19 -11.70
N ALA A 126 9.28 -8.97 -11.19
CA ALA A 126 8.02 -8.23 -11.22
C ALA A 126 7.60 -7.94 -12.67
N GLU A 127 8.54 -7.49 -13.51
CA GLU A 127 8.27 -7.20 -14.92
C GLU A 127 7.83 -8.45 -15.68
N ILE A 128 8.46 -9.60 -15.42
CA ILE A 128 8.03 -10.88 -16.03
C ILE A 128 6.62 -11.26 -15.54
N LEU A 129 6.39 -11.22 -14.22
CA LEU A 129 5.13 -11.66 -13.62
C LEU A 129 3.92 -10.86 -14.11
N PHE A 130 4.04 -9.53 -14.15
CA PHE A 130 2.92 -8.66 -14.54
C PHE A 130 2.76 -8.53 -16.06
N ASN A 131 3.70 -9.05 -16.87
CA ASN A 131 3.58 -9.16 -18.33
C ASN A 131 3.36 -10.59 -18.81
N LEU A 132 2.93 -11.50 -17.92
CA LEU A 132 2.57 -12.86 -18.31
C LEU A 132 1.49 -12.85 -19.43
N PRO A 133 1.67 -13.62 -20.52
CA PRO A 133 0.69 -13.68 -21.61
C PRO A 133 -0.72 -14.06 -21.18
N GLU A 134 -0.85 -14.87 -20.12
CA GLU A 134 -2.10 -15.31 -19.52
C GLU A 134 -2.95 -14.14 -18.99
N LEU A 135 -2.31 -13.04 -18.58
CA LEU A 135 -2.98 -11.85 -18.07
C LEU A 135 -3.64 -11.00 -19.17
N SER A 136 -3.36 -11.28 -20.45
CA SER A 136 -3.91 -10.56 -21.60
C SER A 136 -5.02 -11.33 -22.33
N GLN A 137 -5.36 -12.54 -21.88
CA GLN A 137 -6.37 -13.38 -22.53
C GLN A 137 -7.80 -12.95 -22.17
N PRO A 138 -8.81 -13.30 -22.99
CA PRO A 138 -10.21 -13.23 -22.56
C PRO A 138 -10.40 -14.04 -21.27
N ASN A 139 -11.10 -13.47 -20.29
CA ASN A 139 -11.28 -14.06 -18.95
C ASN A 139 -9.94 -14.29 -18.20
N ALA A 140 -8.92 -13.47 -18.48
CA ALA A 140 -7.65 -13.50 -17.78
C ALA A 140 -7.80 -13.43 -16.26
N PRO A 141 -6.95 -14.14 -15.50
CA PRO A 141 -6.90 -13.97 -14.07
C PRO A 141 -6.54 -12.53 -13.67
N VAL A 142 -7.19 -12.01 -12.62
CA VAL A 142 -6.79 -10.77 -11.98
C VAL A 142 -5.55 -11.02 -11.10
N LEU A 143 -4.49 -10.24 -11.33
CA LEU A 143 -3.32 -10.16 -10.45
C LEU A 143 -3.28 -8.77 -9.81
N LEU A 144 -3.16 -8.72 -8.48
CA LEU A 144 -2.99 -7.49 -7.72
C LEU A 144 -1.86 -7.64 -6.70
N GLU A 145 -0.89 -6.73 -6.72
CA GLU A 145 0.01 -6.54 -5.58
C GLU A 145 -0.73 -5.83 -4.43
N ALA A 146 -0.68 -6.42 -3.25
CA ALA A 146 -1.44 -6.03 -2.07
C ALA A 146 -0.88 -4.79 -1.34
N PHE A 147 -0.73 -3.67 -2.05
CA PHE A 147 -0.43 -2.36 -1.47
C PHE A 147 -1.65 -1.73 -0.81
N HIS A 148 -2.16 -2.39 0.22
CA HIS A 148 -3.43 -2.09 0.87
C HIS A 148 -3.56 -0.62 1.30
N ASN A 149 -2.48 0.01 1.77
CA ASN A 149 -2.50 1.39 2.23
C ASN A 149 -2.94 2.38 1.13
N ARG A 150 -2.68 2.06 -0.14
CA ARG A 150 -3.06 2.92 -1.28
C ARG A 150 -4.56 2.95 -1.55
N PHE A 151 -5.29 1.94 -1.11
CA PHE A 151 -6.74 1.86 -1.21
C PHE A 151 -7.46 2.57 -0.06
N HIS A 152 -6.72 3.10 0.93
CA HIS A 152 -7.35 3.75 2.07
C HIS A 152 -7.76 5.20 1.72
N PRO A 153 -8.98 5.65 2.07
CA PRO A 153 -9.48 6.99 1.75
C PRO A 153 -8.54 8.16 2.09
N VAL A 154 -7.83 8.06 3.22
CA VAL A 154 -6.84 9.06 3.64
C VAL A 154 -5.76 9.36 2.59
N VAL A 155 -5.33 8.37 1.81
CA VAL A 155 -4.27 8.57 0.81
C VAL A 155 -4.78 9.43 -0.35
N HIS A 156 -6.02 9.22 -0.77
CA HIS A 156 -6.69 10.06 -1.76
C HIS A 156 -6.93 11.48 -1.24
N LYS A 157 -7.36 11.60 0.03
CA LYS A 157 -7.49 12.92 0.68
C LYS A 157 -6.16 13.66 0.72
N PHE A 158 -5.08 12.98 1.09
CA PHE A 158 -3.74 13.53 1.12
C PHE A 158 -3.29 14.00 -0.26
N ARG A 159 -3.46 13.15 -1.29
CA ARG A 159 -3.14 13.49 -2.68
C ARG A 159 -3.92 14.69 -3.18
N SER A 160 -5.17 14.90 -2.73
CA SER A 160 -5.96 16.07 -3.14
C SER A 160 -5.38 17.44 -2.73
N PHE A 161 -4.42 17.47 -1.80
CA PHE A 161 -3.73 18.70 -1.39
C PHE A 161 -2.42 18.95 -2.14
N ILE A 162 -1.99 18.00 -2.97
CA ILE A 162 -0.69 17.96 -3.61
C ILE A 162 -0.86 18.26 -5.11
N THR A 163 -0.01 19.15 -5.62
CA THR A 163 0.11 19.42 -7.05
C THR A 163 1.47 18.87 -7.49
N PRO A 164 1.56 17.76 -8.25
CA PRO A 164 2.84 17.13 -8.60
C PRO A 164 3.85 18.10 -9.24
N ALA A 165 3.38 19.03 -10.09
CA ALA A 165 4.22 20.04 -10.73
C ALA A 165 4.84 21.08 -9.76
N ASP A 166 4.32 21.17 -8.54
CA ASP A 166 4.79 22.09 -7.51
C ASP A 166 5.71 21.40 -6.49
N VAL A 167 5.79 20.08 -6.46
CA VAL A 167 6.58 19.35 -5.46
C VAL A 167 8.08 19.58 -5.65
N VAL A 168 8.75 20.06 -4.61
CA VAL A 168 10.22 20.22 -4.58
C VAL A 168 10.91 19.22 -3.67
N HIS A 169 10.24 18.76 -2.62
CA HIS A 169 10.81 17.80 -1.69
C HIS A 169 9.76 16.85 -1.14
N VAL A 170 10.10 15.57 -1.01
CA VAL A 170 9.31 14.57 -0.28
C VAL A 170 10.18 13.85 0.73
N HIS A 171 9.74 13.85 1.98
CA HIS A 171 10.34 13.08 3.07
C HIS A 171 9.36 11.99 3.49
N THR A 172 9.83 10.75 3.59
CA THR A 172 9.04 9.63 4.12
C THR A 172 9.80 8.87 5.19
N ASP A 173 9.10 8.48 6.25
CA ASP A 173 9.68 7.80 7.40
C ASP A 173 8.74 6.73 7.95
N SER A 174 9.31 5.59 8.30
CA SER A 174 8.59 4.48 8.94
C SER A 174 9.51 3.70 9.86
N MET A 175 8.97 3.15 10.94
CA MET A 175 9.77 2.35 11.88
C MET A 175 8.98 1.18 12.45
N VAL A 176 9.68 0.07 12.69
CA VAL A 176 9.23 -0.97 13.62
C VAL A 176 10.04 -0.83 14.92
N PRO A 177 9.40 -0.75 16.09
CA PRO A 177 10.08 -0.83 17.38
C PRO A 177 10.82 -2.17 17.50
N TRP A 178 12.07 -2.15 17.97
CA TRP A 178 12.91 -3.35 18.00
C TRP A 178 12.33 -4.52 18.81
N LEU A 179 11.48 -4.26 19.81
CA LEU A 179 10.79 -5.27 20.63
C LEU A 179 9.66 -6.01 19.89
N MET A 180 9.23 -5.52 18.73
CA MET A 180 8.15 -6.11 17.94
C MET A 180 8.65 -7.13 16.90
N LEU A 181 9.98 -7.34 16.80
CA LEU A 181 10.57 -8.28 15.85
C LEU A 181 11.58 -9.20 16.54
N ASP A 182 11.35 -10.49 16.41
CA ASP A 182 12.32 -11.50 16.80
C ASP A 182 13.59 -11.39 15.96
N LYS A 183 14.74 -11.73 16.54
CA LYS A 183 16.04 -11.69 15.84
C LYS A 183 16.08 -12.62 14.63
N ASP A 184 15.32 -13.71 14.68
CA ASP A 184 15.25 -14.73 13.64
C ASP A 184 14.10 -14.48 12.64
N ASN A 185 13.49 -13.29 12.68
CA ASN A 185 12.42 -12.92 11.77
C ASN A 185 12.90 -13.01 10.30
N ILE A 186 12.06 -13.59 9.44
CA ILE A 186 12.36 -13.77 8.01
C ILE A 186 12.69 -12.46 7.29
N GLY A 187 12.20 -11.32 7.79
CA GLY A 187 12.52 -9.99 7.29
C GLY A 187 13.99 -9.61 7.45
N PHE A 188 14.77 -10.30 8.29
CA PHE A 188 16.23 -10.15 8.38
C PHE A 188 17.01 -11.11 7.46
N ASN A 189 16.34 -12.04 6.78
CA ASN A 189 16.99 -13.03 5.92
C ASN A 189 17.12 -12.52 4.48
N TYR A 190 18.32 -12.09 4.11
CA TYR A 190 18.62 -11.61 2.76
C TYR A 190 18.36 -12.66 1.66
N LYS A 191 18.60 -13.96 1.94
CA LYS A 191 18.38 -15.04 0.97
C LYS A 191 16.89 -15.23 0.62
N LEU A 192 16.00 -14.79 1.50
CA LEU A 192 14.55 -14.78 1.28
C LEU A 192 14.04 -13.43 0.78
N ALA A 193 14.93 -12.60 0.21
CA ALA A 193 14.65 -11.24 -0.22
C ALA A 193 14.09 -10.33 0.90
N GLY A 194 14.64 -10.49 2.12
CA GLY A 194 14.36 -9.63 3.27
C GLY A 194 15.08 -8.28 3.25
N GLY A 195 14.92 -7.54 4.35
CA GLY A 195 15.52 -6.24 4.63
C GLY A 195 14.47 -5.18 4.97
N SER A 196 14.88 -4.11 5.64
CA SER A 196 13.96 -3.09 6.15
C SER A 196 13.23 -2.35 5.03
N ILE A 197 13.92 -2.15 3.91
CA ILE A 197 13.34 -1.56 2.70
C ILE A 197 12.28 -2.51 2.11
N MET A 198 12.55 -3.81 1.99
CA MET A 198 11.55 -4.76 1.50
C MET A 198 10.33 -4.87 2.42
N MET A 199 10.53 -4.84 3.75
CA MET A 199 9.45 -5.05 4.70
C MET A 199 8.55 -3.82 4.89
N LEU A 200 9.15 -2.69 5.31
CA LEU A 200 8.43 -1.44 5.60
C LEU A 200 8.74 -0.33 4.61
N GLY A 201 9.99 -0.23 4.15
CA GLY A 201 10.39 0.84 3.24
C GLY A 201 9.55 0.84 1.98
N THR A 202 9.12 -0.31 1.49
CA THR A 202 8.26 -0.42 0.31
C THR A 202 7.01 0.48 0.40
N TYR A 203 6.45 0.70 1.59
CA TYR A 203 5.37 1.66 1.76
C TYR A 203 5.80 3.12 1.56
N ASN A 204 7.00 3.49 2.04
CA ASN A 204 7.59 4.82 1.86
C ASN A 204 7.85 5.11 0.37
N PHE A 205 8.51 4.17 -0.31
CA PHE A 205 8.74 4.22 -1.76
C PHE A 205 7.39 4.27 -2.51
N GLY A 206 6.41 3.50 -2.05
CA GLY A 206 5.09 3.45 -2.64
C GLY A 206 4.35 4.79 -2.53
N VAL A 207 4.47 5.50 -1.41
CA VAL A 207 3.90 6.84 -1.24
C VAL A 207 4.63 7.88 -2.06
N ILE A 208 5.97 7.80 -2.14
CA ILE A 208 6.76 8.68 -3.01
C ILE A 208 6.28 8.58 -4.46
N ARG A 209 6.11 7.36 -4.99
CA ARG A 209 5.62 7.16 -6.37
C ARG A 209 4.20 7.68 -6.57
N LEU A 210 3.32 7.54 -5.57
CA LEU A 210 1.97 8.10 -5.59
C LEU A 210 1.93 9.65 -5.58
N ILE A 211 2.98 10.31 -5.08
CA ILE A 211 3.07 11.78 -5.04
C ILE A 211 3.53 12.37 -6.37
N PHE A 212 4.53 11.73 -7.00
CA PHE A 212 5.15 12.26 -8.22
C PHE A 212 4.52 11.71 -9.51
N ASP A 213 3.67 10.69 -9.42
CA ASP A 213 3.10 9.97 -10.57
C ASP A 213 4.20 9.49 -11.57
N ASP A 214 5.43 9.27 -11.08
CA ASP A 214 6.62 9.07 -11.92
C ASP A 214 7.71 8.22 -11.25
N ASN A 215 8.66 7.75 -12.05
CA ASN A 215 9.74 6.82 -11.69
C ASN A 215 11.09 7.55 -11.50
N PRO A 216 11.68 7.56 -10.30
CA PRO A 216 12.93 8.27 -10.03
C PRO A 216 14.19 7.39 -9.95
N TRP A 217 15.37 8.04 -10.07
CA TRP A 217 16.69 7.45 -9.83
C TRP A 217 17.39 8.00 -8.57
N THR A 218 18.22 7.20 -7.90
CA THR A 218 18.71 7.29 -6.49
C THR A 218 19.26 8.64 -6.00
N LYS A 219 18.91 9.03 -4.75
CA LYS A 219 18.61 10.44 -4.40
C LYS A 219 17.58 10.92 -5.40
N PHE A 220 16.34 10.49 -5.17
CA PHE A 220 15.26 10.45 -6.15
C PHE A 220 15.02 11.82 -6.74
N ARG A 221 15.67 12.12 -7.88
CA ARG A 221 15.39 13.30 -8.68
C ARG A 221 14.32 12.93 -9.71
N PHE A 222 13.16 13.54 -9.61
CA PHE A 222 12.04 13.31 -10.51
C PHE A 222 12.13 14.24 -11.73
N PRO A 223 11.45 13.95 -12.84
CA PRO A 223 11.49 14.78 -14.05
C PRO A 223 11.07 16.25 -13.84
N ASN A 224 10.26 16.54 -12.81
CA ASN A 224 9.94 17.91 -12.40
C ASN A 224 11.07 18.63 -11.62
N GLY A 225 12.22 17.98 -11.39
CA GLY A 225 13.35 18.48 -10.63
C GLY A 225 13.27 18.28 -9.11
N GLY A 226 12.17 17.74 -8.59
CA GLY A 226 11.97 17.49 -7.16
C GLY A 226 12.87 16.38 -6.62
N ILE A 227 13.13 16.40 -5.31
CA ILE A 227 13.98 15.42 -4.62
C ILE A 227 13.16 14.65 -3.58
N ALA A 228 13.32 13.32 -3.49
CA ALA A 228 12.75 12.55 -2.37
C ALA A 228 13.79 11.78 -1.57
N GLU A 229 13.51 11.66 -0.27
CA GLU A 229 14.21 10.79 0.67
C GLU A 229 13.21 9.88 1.41
N ALA A 230 13.64 8.64 1.64
CA ALA A 230 12.90 7.64 2.37
C ALA A 230 13.82 7.01 3.43
N SER A 231 13.39 7.02 4.69
CA SER A 231 14.04 6.30 5.78
C SER A 231 13.16 5.18 6.31
N THR A 232 13.75 4.03 6.59
CA THR A 232 13.05 2.96 7.30
C THR A 232 14.00 2.21 8.21
N THR A 233 13.53 1.84 9.40
CA THR A 233 14.30 1.02 10.34
C THR A 233 13.45 -0.08 10.95
N MET A 234 14.02 -1.29 11.04
CA MET A 234 13.47 -2.41 11.80
C MET A 234 14.02 -2.47 13.24
N ARG A 235 14.85 -1.50 13.63
CA ARG A 235 15.39 -1.32 14.98
C ARG A 235 15.08 0.09 15.49
N GLY A 236 13.81 0.50 15.35
CA GLY A 236 13.35 1.79 15.85
C GLY A 236 13.37 1.87 17.38
N PRO A 237 13.38 3.09 17.97
CA PRO A 237 13.21 3.28 19.41
C PRO A 237 11.95 2.60 19.97
N ILE A 238 11.90 2.39 21.29
CA ILE A 238 10.76 1.75 21.97
C ILE A 238 9.48 2.57 21.78
N LEU A 239 9.60 3.91 21.83
CA LEU A 239 8.48 4.80 21.56
C LEU A 239 8.15 4.74 20.07
N TRP A 240 7.04 4.07 19.75
CA TRP A 240 6.56 3.96 18.38
C TRP A 240 6.16 5.34 17.83
N LYS A 241 6.67 5.66 16.64
CA LYS A 241 6.29 6.84 15.86
C LYS A 241 5.43 6.38 14.68
N PRO A 242 4.24 6.97 14.45
CA PRO A 242 3.46 6.70 13.24
C PRO A 242 4.28 7.01 11.98
N SER A 243 4.05 6.24 10.91
CA SER A 243 4.69 6.52 9.62
C SER A 243 4.32 7.91 9.11
N GLU A 244 5.25 8.59 8.44
CA GLU A 244 5.07 9.95 7.97
C GLU A 244 5.41 10.08 6.49
N ALA A 245 4.62 10.83 5.76
CA ALA A 245 4.95 11.33 4.43
C ALA A 245 4.74 12.84 4.41
N ARG A 246 5.78 13.60 4.09
CA ARG A 246 5.79 15.06 4.10
C ARG A 246 6.20 15.57 2.73
N VAL A 247 5.39 16.45 2.17
CA VAL A 247 5.56 17.00 0.83
C VAL A 247 5.70 18.51 0.95
N THR A 248 6.78 19.05 0.38
CA THR A 248 7.04 20.47 0.30
C THR A 248 6.84 20.91 -1.14
N HIS A 249 5.99 21.91 -1.34
CA HIS A 249 5.82 22.57 -2.63
C HIS A 249 6.79 23.75 -2.79
N LYS A 250 7.08 24.13 -4.03
CA LYS A 250 7.68 25.42 -4.38
C LYS A 250 6.75 26.56 -4.02
N GLU A 251 7.33 27.76 -4.01
CA GLU A 251 6.57 28.99 -3.97
C GLU A 251 5.74 29.14 -5.26
N VAL A 252 4.45 29.39 -5.13
CA VAL A 252 3.53 29.63 -6.26
C VAL A 252 2.76 30.93 -6.06
N ALA A 253 2.51 31.67 -7.14
CA ALA A 253 1.65 32.85 -7.11
C ALA A 253 0.21 32.46 -6.76
N VAL A 254 -0.43 33.29 -5.93
CA VAL A 254 -1.83 33.17 -5.56
C VAL A 254 -2.55 34.41 -6.04
N ASP A 255 -3.60 34.23 -6.84
CA ASP A 255 -4.42 35.34 -7.29
C ASP A 255 -5.07 36.03 -6.08
N ASP A 256 -4.83 37.33 -5.95
CA ASP A 256 -5.39 38.18 -4.90
C ASP A 256 -5.66 39.57 -5.48
N LYS A 257 -6.88 39.72 -6.02
CA LYS A 257 -7.35 40.95 -6.68
C LYS A 257 -7.44 42.16 -5.75
N SER A 258 -7.25 41.97 -4.44
CA SER A 258 -7.22 43.08 -3.46
C SER A 258 -5.86 43.77 -3.38
N LEU A 259 -4.80 43.17 -3.93
CA LEU A 259 -3.45 43.73 -3.90
C LEU A 259 -3.21 44.71 -5.05
N PRO A 260 -2.38 45.76 -4.83
CA PRO A 260 -1.89 46.61 -5.91
C PRO A 260 -1.15 45.82 -6.99
N GLU A 261 -1.20 46.26 -8.24
CA GLU A 261 -0.50 45.59 -9.36
C GLU A 261 1.02 45.47 -9.15
N THR A 262 1.60 46.35 -8.34
CA THR A 262 3.02 46.36 -7.96
C THR A 262 3.38 45.27 -6.95
N GLN A 263 2.39 44.60 -6.37
CA GLN A 263 2.57 43.55 -5.37
C GLN A 263 2.13 42.19 -5.93
N GLU A 264 2.71 41.14 -5.36
CA GLU A 264 2.28 39.76 -5.60
C GLU A 264 2.12 39.03 -4.29
N LYS A 265 1.16 38.09 -4.25
CA LYS A 265 0.98 37.14 -3.17
C LYS A 265 1.47 35.78 -3.60
N LEU A 266 2.25 35.17 -2.73
CA LEU A 266 2.90 33.90 -2.97
C LEU A 266 2.54 32.95 -1.85
N ARG A 267 2.50 31.66 -2.15
CA ARG A 267 2.24 30.59 -1.19
C ARG A 267 3.26 29.48 -1.34
N THR A 268 3.83 29.07 -0.21
CA THR A 268 4.54 27.81 -0.06
C THR A 268 3.68 26.87 0.78
N ARG A 269 3.54 25.62 0.35
CA ARG A 269 2.72 24.61 1.02
C ARG A 269 3.57 23.46 1.54
N ILE A 270 3.29 23.01 2.75
CA ILE A 270 3.76 21.74 3.31
C ILE A 270 2.53 20.88 3.65
N VAL A 271 2.49 19.67 3.09
CA VAL A 271 1.44 18.67 3.40
C VAL A 271 2.09 17.48 4.09
N THR A 272 1.63 17.13 5.29
CA THR A 272 2.15 16.00 6.05
C THR A 272 1.03 15.00 6.32
N LEU A 273 1.20 13.75 5.89
CA LEU A 273 0.35 12.63 6.24
C LEU A 273 1.03 11.78 7.32
N HIS A 274 0.39 11.67 8.47
CA HIS A 274 0.79 10.81 9.58
C HIS A 274 -0.06 9.53 9.62
N GLY A 275 0.57 8.40 9.94
CA GLY A 275 -0.08 7.11 10.18
C GLY A 275 -0.52 6.36 8.93
N PHE A 276 0.04 6.63 7.75
CA PHE A 276 -0.49 6.10 6.47
C PHE A 276 -0.44 4.57 6.33
N ILE A 277 0.46 3.86 7.03
CA ILE A 277 0.50 2.38 7.01
C ILE A 277 -0.64 1.78 7.87
N HIS A 278 -0.95 2.42 9.00
CA HIS A 278 -1.89 1.94 10.01
C HIS A 278 -3.09 2.91 10.16
N ALA A 279 -3.57 3.45 9.04
CA ALA A 279 -4.46 4.60 9.01
C ALA A 279 -5.78 4.38 9.79
N VAL A 280 -6.29 3.15 9.81
CA VAL A 280 -7.52 2.80 10.54
C VAL A 280 -7.39 3.00 12.06
N ILE A 281 -6.19 2.75 12.62
CA ILE A 281 -5.90 2.98 14.04
C ILE A 281 -5.92 4.48 14.28
N TRP A 282 -5.04 5.20 13.59
CA TRP A 282 -4.96 6.65 13.67
C TRP A 282 -4.20 7.22 12.47
N HIS A 283 -4.68 8.34 11.97
CA HIS A 283 -3.98 9.16 10.99
C HIS A 283 -4.36 10.63 11.15
N ARG A 284 -3.59 11.51 10.51
CA ARG A 284 -3.88 12.94 10.36
C ARG A 284 -3.16 13.48 9.14
N ILE A 285 -3.82 14.36 8.39
CA ILE A 285 -3.17 15.16 7.34
C ILE A 285 -3.05 16.59 7.87
N ASP A 286 -1.86 17.15 7.88
CA ASP A 286 -1.61 18.56 8.21
C ASP A 286 -1.26 19.32 6.93
N VAL A 287 -2.04 20.36 6.61
CA VAL A 287 -1.77 21.29 5.52
C VAL A 287 -1.33 22.61 6.13
N LYS A 288 -0.09 23.01 5.87
CA LYS A 288 0.51 24.27 6.31
C LYS A 288 0.82 25.13 5.09
N ASP A 289 0.11 26.25 4.98
CA ASP A 289 0.33 27.24 3.93
C ASP A 289 1.02 28.47 4.54
N THR A 290 2.18 28.83 4.00
CA THR A 290 2.87 30.08 4.34
C THR A 290 2.70 31.04 3.18
N PHE A 291 2.12 32.21 3.46
CA PHE A 291 1.90 33.25 2.46
C PHE A 291 2.90 34.39 2.64
N VAL A 292 3.37 34.94 1.52
CA VAL A 292 4.22 36.13 1.47
C VAL A 292 3.60 37.10 0.47
N VAL A 293 3.36 38.34 0.90
CA VAL A 293 3.11 39.46 -0.02
C VAL A 293 4.42 40.23 -0.17
N ARG A 294 4.87 40.45 -1.40
CA ARG A 294 6.10 41.19 -1.71
C ARG A 294 5.90 42.16 -2.87
N ASN A 295 6.74 43.18 -2.96
CA ASN A 295 6.82 44.03 -4.15
C ASN A 295 7.44 43.26 -5.31
N LYS A 296 6.88 43.40 -6.52
CA LYS A 296 7.40 42.72 -7.73
C LYS A 296 8.78 43.22 -8.16
N GLY A 297 9.08 44.51 -7.91
CA GLY A 297 10.31 45.17 -8.34
C GLY A 297 11.56 44.72 -7.57
N ASP A 298 11.53 44.83 -6.25
CA ASP A 298 12.67 44.53 -5.37
C ASP A 298 12.58 43.16 -4.67
N ARG A 299 11.42 42.47 -4.79
CA ARG A 299 11.10 41.19 -4.13
C ARG A 299 11.14 41.23 -2.60
N MET A 300 11.12 42.42 -1.99
CA MET A 300 11.14 42.56 -0.53
C MET A 300 9.80 42.14 0.07
N PRO A 301 9.79 41.27 1.09
CA PRO A 301 8.57 40.84 1.75
C PRO A 301 7.96 42.01 2.54
N ILE A 302 6.68 42.26 2.31
CA ILE A 302 5.86 43.25 3.03
C ILE A 302 5.16 42.59 4.21
N LYS A 303 4.59 41.40 3.96
CA LYS A 303 3.80 40.68 4.97
C LYS A 303 3.96 39.18 4.78
N THR A 304 4.20 38.48 5.88
CA THR A 304 4.27 37.02 5.93
C THR A 304 3.35 36.49 7.01
N TRP A 305 2.59 35.45 6.70
CA TRP A 305 1.79 34.73 7.70
C TRP A 305 1.68 33.26 7.35
N THR A 306 1.18 32.46 8.29
CA THR A 306 1.03 31.02 8.13
C THR A 306 -0.33 30.58 8.62
N GLU A 307 -0.97 29.74 7.83
CA GLU A 307 -2.22 29.07 8.14
C GLU A 307 -1.96 27.57 8.23
N SER A 308 -2.63 26.89 9.17
CA SER A 308 -2.47 25.44 9.35
C SER A 308 -3.82 24.80 9.65
N LYS A 309 -4.12 23.71 8.95
CA LYS A 309 -5.36 22.96 9.12
C LYS A 309 -5.10 21.46 9.06
N SER A 310 -5.75 20.72 9.95
CA SER A 310 -5.66 19.26 10.02
C SER A 310 -6.93 18.58 9.50
N TYR A 311 -6.77 17.42 8.89
CA TYR A 311 -7.85 16.62 8.29
C TYR A 311 -7.72 15.15 8.66
N LYS A 312 -8.85 14.43 8.57
CA LYS A 312 -8.97 12.98 8.64
C LYS A 312 -9.90 12.48 7.53
N ALA A 313 -9.73 11.23 7.12
CA ALA A 313 -10.62 10.53 6.20
C ALA A 313 -10.52 9.01 6.44
N TYR A 314 -11.51 8.46 7.14
CA TYR A 314 -11.68 7.03 7.39
C TYR A 314 -12.61 6.37 6.38
N SER A 315 -13.48 7.16 5.73
CA SER A 315 -14.34 6.74 4.62
C SER A 315 -14.07 7.56 3.36
N TYR A 316 -14.47 7.03 2.20
CA TYR A 316 -14.37 7.77 0.95
C TYR A 316 -15.27 9.03 0.94
N LYS A 317 -16.41 8.99 1.64
CA LYS A 317 -17.26 10.18 1.87
C LYS A 317 -16.49 11.31 2.55
N GLU A 318 -15.66 11.01 3.55
CA GLU A 318 -14.83 12.01 4.21
C GLU A 318 -13.63 12.45 3.35
N ALA A 319 -13.08 11.55 2.52
CA ALA A 319 -12.05 11.91 1.56
C ALA A 319 -12.59 12.93 0.54
N GLY A 320 -13.84 12.76 0.11
CA GLY A 320 -14.47 13.62 -0.89
C GLY A 320 -13.86 13.42 -2.29
N GLY A 321 -14.10 14.38 -3.18
CA GLY A 321 -13.62 14.29 -4.57
C GLY A 321 -14.33 13.20 -5.36
N GLU A 322 -13.62 12.59 -6.31
CA GLU A 322 -14.17 11.56 -7.21
C GLU A 322 -14.63 10.29 -6.47
N PHE A 323 -14.05 10.00 -5.31
CA PHE A 323 -14.36 8.80 -4.53
C PHE A 323 -15.55 8.98 -3.57
N ALA A 324 -16.11 10.18 -3.41
CA ALA A 324 -17.03 10.52 -2.32
C ALA A 324 -18.28 9.61 -2.20
N ASN A 325 -18.69 9.00 -3.31
CA ASN A 325 -19.89 8.17 -3.40
C ASN A 325 -19.61 6.66 -3.29
N LEU A 326 -18.36 6.26 -3.08
CA LEU A 326 -17.98 4.86 -2.98
C LEU A 326 -18.36 4.26 -1.63
N PRO A 327 -18.68 2.95 -1.60
CA PRO A 327 -18.93 2.26 -0.34
C PRO A 327 -17.67 2.28 0.52
N GLY A 328 -17.87 2.41 1.82
CA GLY A 328 -16.78 2.44 2.77
C GLY A 328 -17.30 2.78 4.15
N GLU A 329 -16.94 1.96 5.12
CA GLU A 329 -17.23 2.24 6.52
C GLU A 329 -15.99 2.83 7.18
N ASP A 330 -16.18 3.64 8.21
CA ASP A 330 -15.08 4.26 8.94
C ASP A 330 -14.17 3.22 9.63
N TRP A 331 -14.69 2.04 9.93
CA TRP A 331 -13.95 0.91 10.51
C TRP A 331 -13.32 -0.03 9.47
N TRP A 332 -13.54 0.17 8.17
CA TRP A 332 -12.87 -0.65 7.16
C TRP A 332 -11.36 -0.44 7.23
N MET A 333 -10.64 -1.54 7.43
CA MET A 333 -9.19 -1.55 7.26
C MET A 333 -8.84 -1.29 5.80
N SER A 334 -7.63 -0.79 5.55
CA SER A 334 -7.07 -0.67 4.20
C SER A 334 -7.12 -1.98 3.41
N TYR A 335 -6.92 -3.12 4.07
CA TYR A 335 -7.09 -4.46 3.47
C TYR A 335 -8.52 -4.75 3.00
N ARG A 336 -9.54 -4.21 3.69
CA ARG A 336 -10.95 -4.39 3.30
C ARG A 336 -11.31 -3.54 2.08
N TYR A 337 -10.79 -2.30 2.00
CA TYR A 337 -10.90 -1.47 0.80
C TYR A 337 -10.22 -2.14 -0.41
N GLN A 338 -9.01 -2.67 -0.23
CA GLN A 338 -8.30 -3.41 -1.27
C GLN A 338 -9.09 -4.65 -1.74
N LEU A 339 -9.62 -5.43 -0.79
CA LEU A 339 -10.38 -6.63 -1.12
C LEU A 339 -11.65 -6.29 -1.90
N GLU A 340 -12.32 -5.16 -1.60
CA GLU A 340 -13.47 -4.68 -2.38
C GLU A 340 -13.10 -4.45 -3.84
N GLU A 341 -12.02 -3.71 -4.10
CA GLU A 341 -11.58 -3.43 -5.47
C GLU A 341 -11.13 -4.71 -6.20
N PHE A 342 -10.43 -5.62 -5.51
CA PHE A 342 -10.04 -6.90 -6.07
C PHE A 342 -11.27 -7.73 -6.52
N VAL A 343 -12.26 -7.85 -5.64
CA VAL A 343 -13.52 -8.55 -5.92
C VAL A 343 -14.28 -7.87 -7.05
N ASN A 344 -14.32 -6.53 -7.07
CA ASN A 344 -14.95 -5.78 -8.15
C ASN A 344 -14.29 -6.12 -9.50
N ARG A 345 -12.96 -6.13 -9.57
CA ARG A 345 -12.27 -6.49 -10.82
C ARG A 345 -12.54 -7.92 -11.25
N VAL A 346 -12.49 -8.88 -10.32
CA VAL A 346 -12.80 -10.29 -10.59
C VAL A 346 -14.22 -10.47 -11.12
N LYS A 347 -15.20 -9.75 -10.54
CA LYS A 347 -16.61 -9.82 -10.95
C LYS A 347 -16.96 -8.92 -12.13
N GLY A 348 -15.98 -8.30 -12.80
CA GLY A 348 -16.20 -7.39 -13.93
C GLY A 348 -16.93 -6.09 -13.56
N ARG A 349 -16.95 -5.72 -12.29
CA ARG A 349 -17.48 -4.44 -11.79
C ARG A 349 -16.41 -3.35 -11.94
N SER A 350 -16.86 -2.10 -12.03
CA SER A 350 -15.94 -0.96 -12.11
C SER A 350 -15.07 -0.86 -10.85
N THR A 351 -13.75 -0.80 -11.03
CA THR A 351 -12.79 -0.43 -9.98
C THR A 351 -12.48 1.06 -10.06
N GLN A 352 -12.29 1.70 -8.92
CA GLN A 352 -12.14 3.15 -8.81
C GLN A 352 -10.69 3.55 -8.62
N PHE A 353 -9.93 2.71 -7.93
CA PHE A 353 -8.50 2.80 -7.82
C PHE A 353 -7.90 1.42 -8.02
N TRP A 354 -6.78 1.35 -8.72
CA TRP A 354 -6.08 0.09 -8.97
C TRP A 354 -4.58 0.31 -8.92
N VAL A 355 -3.85 -0.72 -8.43
CA VAL A 355 -2.39 -0.75 -8.52
C VAL A 355 -2.05 -1.52 -9.79
N GLU A 356 -1.68 -0.77 -10.83
CA GLU A 356 -1.33 -1.35 -12.13
C GLU A 356 -0.03 -2.16 -12.06
N GLY A 357 0.10 -3.19 -12.91
CA GLY A 357 1.32 -4.02 -12.92
C GLY A 357 2.60 -3.23 -13.18
N LYS A 358 2.50 -2.19 -14.01
CA LYS A 358 3.61 -1.26 -14.23
C LYS A 358 4.08 -0.59 -12.95
N ASP A 359 3.13 -0.26 -12.08
CA ASP A 359 3.43 0.32 -10.79
C ASP A 359 4.23 -0.65 -9.91
N SER A 360 3.87 -1.93 -9.92
CA SER A 360 4.54 -2.97 -9.15
C SER A 360 6.01 -3.18 -9.55
N TRP A 361 6.33 -3.27 -10.84
CA TRP A 361 7.74 -3.45 -11.22
C TRP A 361 8.55 -2.15 -11.10
N ASP A 362 7.95 -0.98 -11.32
CA ASP A 362 8.64 0.30 -11.12
C ASP A 362 8.94 0.58 -9.65
N GLN A 363 8.04 0.16 -8.75
CA GLN A 363 8.29 0.10 -7.32
C GLN A 363 9.51 -0.78 -7.01
N MET A 364 9.56 -1.98 -7.59
CA MET A 364 10.71 -2.87 -7.40
C MET A 364 12.01 -2.31 -7.99
N ARG A 365 11.96 -1.59 -9.12
CA ARG A 365 13.12 -0.87 -9.68
C ARG A 365 13.67 0.13 -8.67
N MET A 366 12.83 0.96 -8.06
CA MET A 366 13.32 1.90 -7.03
C MET A 366 13.96 1.19 -5.84
N ILE A 367 13.44 0.02 -5.44
CA ILE A 367 13.98 -0.75 -4.32
C ILE A 367 15.30 -1.43 -4.71
N ASP A 368 15.41 -2.01 -5.91
CA ASP A 368 16.66 -2.54 -6.48
C ASP A 368 17.76 -1.47 -6.40
N MET A 369 17.48 -0.28 -6.94
CA MET A 369 18.42 0.83 -6.96
C MET A 369 18.87 1.27 -5.57
N ALA A 370 17.95 1.28 -4.59
CA ALA A 370 18.29 1.65 -3.21
C ALA A 370 19.27 0.65 -2.59
N TYR A 371 19.11 -0.65 -2.86
CA TYR A 371 20.01 -1.69 -2.37
C TYR A 371 21.36 -1.71 -3.08
N GLU A 372 21.38 -1.49 -4.40
CA GLU A 372 22.63 -1.36 -5.15
C GLU A 372 23.46 -0.18 -4.63
N LYS A 373 22.81 0.98 -4.44
CA LYS A 373 23.48 2.17 -3.90
C LYS A 373 23.92 2.01 -2.45
N SER A 374 23.26 1.17 -1.66
CA SER A 374 23.70 0.84 -0.30
C SER A 374 24.83 -0.19 -0.25
N GLY A 375 25.28 -0.72 -1.40
CA GLY A 375 26.32 -1.75 -1.48
C GLY A 375 25.86 -3.16 -1.08
N LEU A 376 24.54 -3.36 -0.87
CA LEU A 376 23.99 -4.69 -0.57
C LEU A 376 23.86 -5.56 -1.83
N GLY A 377 23.77 -4.92 -2.99
CA GLY A 377 23.54 -5.58 -4.28
C GLY A 377 22.09 -6.01 -4.47
N LEU A 378 21.82 -6.68 -5.59
CA LEU A 378 20.49 -7.19 -5.90
C LEU A 378 20.16 -8.39 -5.00
N ARG A 379 18.89 -8.51 -4.60
CA ARG A 379 18.41 -9.69 -3.86
C ARG A 379 18.39 -10.92 -4.78
N PRO A 380 18.54 -12.14 -4.24
CA PRO A 380 18.57 -13.34 -5.06
C PRO A 380 17.34 -13.46 -5.96
N THR A 381 17.58 -13.69 -7.24
CA THR A 381 16.52 -13.99 -8.22
C THR A 381 16.13 -15.46 -8.10
N SER A 382 14.85 -15.75 -8.25
CA SER A 382 14.26 -17.07 -8.26
C SER A 382 14.90 -17.95 -9.33
N ALA A 383 15.14 -19.21 -8.96
CA ALA A 383 15.57 -20.25 -9.87
C ALA A 383 14.41 -20.83 -10.70
N PHE A 384 13.16 -20.47 -10.37
CA PHE A 384 11.98 -20.87 -11.13
C PHE A 384 12.02 -20.30 -12.55
N ARG A 385 11.63 -21.12 -13.53
CA ARG A 385 11.67 -20.80 -14.97
C ARG A 385 10.34 -21.19 -15.61
#